data_AF-A0A9E2GAV1-F1
#
_entry.id   AF-A0A9E2GAV1-F1
#
_cell.length_a   1.000
_cell.length_b   1.000
_cell.length_c   1.000
_cell.angle_alpha   90.00
_cell.angle_beta   90.00
_cell.angle_gamma   90.00
#
_symmetry.space_group_name_H-M   'P 1'
#
loop_
_entity.id
_entity.type
_entity.pdbx_description
1 polymer ?
#
loop_
_entity_poly.entity_id
_entity_poly.type
_entity_poly.pdbx_seq_one_letter_code
_entity_poly.pdbx_strand_id
1 'polypeptide(L)'
;MKNKKIEKKVTFWTWLHRNRIKVAVLAFLIILPIALVFTAYIGSYTANRKVTFDETITAESEYIKDFLNPDEIDAFDMTIVWNELKHPVGTLDEEGFENGYYEFLITYEAHENFTVKNVTIVPVLQTDWKNLRSVGVPVSLTNTPIVTVLFNDELPIKPLLFVTVSEPHLYLMVQYTLTTGGQDVSFIKYVQFSLKDINPLNVVN
;
A
#
# COMPACT_ATOMS: atom_id res chain seq x y z
N MET A 1 53.32 -58.97 -2.44
CA MET A 1 52.20 -58.20 -3.01
C MET A 1 51.42 -57.53 -1.88
N LYS A 2 51.33 -56.19 -1.85
CA LYS A 2 50.54 -55.47 -0.85
C LYS A 2 49.08 -55.41 -1.32
N ASN A 3 48.15 -55.95 -0.53
CA ASN A 3 46.71 -55.79 -0.75
C ASN A 3 46.34 -54.31 -0.62
N LYS A 4 46.20 -53.61 -1.76
CA LYS A 4 45.59 -52.28 -1.79
C LYS A 4 44.11 -52.44 -1.42
N LYS A 5 43.73 -52.02 -0.20
CA LYS A 5 42.32 -51.86 0.18
C LYS A 5 41.69 -50.90 -0.82
N ILE A 6 40.74 -51.38 -1.62
CA ILE A 6 39.91 -50.53 -2.46
C ILE A 6 39.03 -49.74 -1.51
N GLU A 7 39.37 -48.46 -1.29
CA GLU A 7 38.49 -47.54 -0.57
C GLU A 7 37.22 -47.36 -1.41
N LYS A 8 36.12 -47.98 -0.97
CA LYS A 8 34.81 -47.76 -1.56
C LYS A 8 34.50 -46.27 -1.46
N LYS A 9 34.49 -45.57 -2.60
CA LYS A 9 34.03 -44.18 -2.68
C LYS A 9 32.63 -44.12 -2.07
N VAL A 10 32.48 -43.34 -1.00
CA VAL A 10 31.18 -43.15 -0.35
C VAL A 10 30.34 -42.31 -1.31
N THR A 11 29.28 -42.93 -1.86
CA THR A 11 28.32 -42.22 -2.72
C THR A 11 27.51 -41.23 -1.89
N PHE A 12 27.14 -40.08 -2.47
CA PHE A 12 26.38 -39.02 -1.80
C PHE A 12 25.16 -39.56 -1.01
N TRP A 13 24.40 -40.48 -1.61
CA TRP A 13 23.24 -41.13 -1.00
C TRP A 13 23.58 -41.96 0.25
N THR A 14 24.71 -42.67 0.24
CA THR A 14 25.18 -43.45 1.41
C THR A 14 25.64 -42.53 2.53
N TRP A 15 26.28 -41.40 2.19
CA TRP A 15 26.66 -40.37 3.16
C TRP A 15 25.42 -39.68 3.76
N LEU A 16 24.46 -39.30 2.92
CA LEU A 16 23.21 -38.66 3.32
C LEU A 16 22.40 -39.60 4.22
N HIS A 17 22.25 -40.87 3.85
CA HIS A 17 21.54 -41.84 4.68
C HIS A 17 22.23 -42.07 6.03
N ARG A 18 23.58 -42.11 6.05
CA ARG A 18 24.35 -42.23 7.30
C ARG A 18 24.23 -40.99 8.20
N ASN A 19 24.15 -39.80 7.61
CA ASN A 19 24.04 -38.53 8.34
C ASN A 19 22.61 -37.98 8.39
N ARG A 20 21.59 -38.76 8.03
CA ARG A 20 20.22 -38.29 7.78
C ARG A 20 19.63 -37.47 8.93
N ILE A 21 19.90 -37.87 10.18
CA ILE A 21 19.43 -37.14 11.37
C ILE A 21 20.14 -35.80 11.50
N LYS A 22 21.46 -35.75 11.32
CA LYS A 22 22.23 -34.50 11.36
C LYS A 22 21.80 -33.54 10.27
N VAL A 23 21.57 -34.07 9.06
CA VAL A 23 21.07 -33.29 7.92
C VAL A 23 19.65 -32.78 8.21
N ALA A 24 18.77 -33.61 8.76
CA ALA A 24 17.42 -33.18 9.14
C ALA A 24 17.43 -32.09 10.21
N VAL A 25 18.25 -32.21 11.26
CA VAL A 25 18.38 -31.20 12.31
C VAL A 25 18.95 -29.90 11.75
N LEU A 26 19.99 -29.96 10.92
CA LEU A 26 20.57 -28.78 10.29
C LEU A 26 19.58 -28.11 9.33
N ALA A 27 18.87 -28.90 8.53
CA ALA A 27 17.82 -28.40 7.64
C ALA A 27 16.70 -27.74 8.45
N PHE A 28 16.27 -28.33 9.56
CA PHE A 28 15.27 -27.72 10.44
C PHE A 28 15.74 -26.38 11.02
N LEU A 29 16.99 -26.31 11.50
CA LEU A 29 17.58 -25.08 12.03
C LEU A 29 17.77 -23.98 10.99
N ILE A 30 17.84 -24.31 9.71
CA ILE A 30 17.96 -23.33 8.61
C ILE A 30 16.60 -22.96 8.03
N ILE A 31 15.77 -23.96 7.72
CA ILE A 31 14.48 -23.78 7.07
C ILE A 31 13.48 -23.11 8.00
N LEU A 32 13.46 -23.45 9.30
CA LEU A 32 12.49 -22.88 10.22
C LEU A 32 12.66 -21.36 10.40
N PRO A 33 13.86 -20.80 10.65
CA PRO A 33 14.04 -19.35 10.69
C PRO A 33 13.70 -18.67 9.37
N ILE A 34 14.09 -19.27 8.24
CA ILE A 34 13.76 -18.73 6.91
C ILE A 34 12.23 -18.67 6.72
N ALA A 35 11.52 -19.76 7.02
CA ALA A 35 10.06 -19.81 6.91
C ALA A 35 9.39 -18.79 7.83
N LEU A 36 9.92 -18.58 9.04
CA LEU A 36 9.41 -17.59 9.99
C LEU A 36 9.59 -16.17 9.43
N VAL A 37 10.77 -15.85 8.89
CA VAL A 37 11.03 -14.57 8.21
C VAL A 37 10.07 -14.38 7.03
N PHE A 38 9.92 -15.36 6.15
CA PHE A 38 8.97 -15.27 5.04
C PHE A 38 7.53 -15.05 5.51
N THR A 39 7.10 -15.76 6.55
CA THR A 39 5.75 -15.61 7.11
C THR A 39 5.53 -14.21 7.68
N ALA A 40 6.52 -13.64 8.37
CA ALA A 40 6.44 -12.28 8.90
C ALA A 40 6.31 -11.23 7.78
N TYR A 41 7.07 -11.38 6.69
CA TYR A 41 7.03 -10.46 5.56
C TYR A 41 5.71 -10.55 4.80
N ILE A 42 5.27 -11.76 4.46
CA ILE A 42 4.00 -11.97 3.77
C ILE A 42 2.83 -11.52 4.65
N GLY A 43 2.87 -11.83 5.94
CA GLY A 43 1.84 -11.42 6.90
C GLY A 43 1.72 -9.91 7.01
N SER A 44 2.85 -9.22 7.21
CA SER A 44 2.90 -7.74 7.25
C SER A 44 2.39 -7.13 5.94
N TYR A 45 2.88 -7.60 4.79
CA TYR A 45 2.50 -7.05 3.50
C TYR A 45 1.01 -7.28 3.15
N THR A 46 0.50 -8.50 3.41
CA THR A 46 -0.90 -8.85 3.07
C THR A 46 -1.92 -8.25 4.03
N ALA A 47 -1.58 -8.08 5.31
CA ALA A 47 -2.48 -7.48 6.29
C ALA A 47 -2.67 -5.98 6.06
N ASN A 48 -1.59 -5.26 5.72
CA ASN A 48 -1.60 -3.81 5.62
C ASN A 48 -2.00 -3.29 4.23
N ARG A 49 -2.19 -4.15 3.23
CA ARG A 49 -2.74 -3.76 1.91
C ARG A 49 -4.26 -3.83 1.82
N LYS A 50 -4.93 -4.17 2.91
CA LYS A 50 -6.40 -4.18 2.99
C LYS A 50 -6.88 -2.75 3.19
N VAL A 51 -7.41 -2.14 2.15
CA VAL A 51 -7.88 -0.76 2.18
C VAL A 51 -9.37 -0.72 2.41
N THR A 52 -9.79 0.21 3.25
CA THR A 52 -11.19 0.57 3.52
C THR A 52 -11.29 2.09 3.51
N PHE A 53 -12.49 2.62 3.29
CA PHE A 53 -12.79 4.06 3.29
C PHE A 53 -13.55 4.50 4.55
N ASP A 54 -13.80 3.59 5.50
CA ASP A 54 -14.45 3.91 6.76
C ASP A 54 -13.47 4.51 7.77
N GLU A 55 -13.82 5.60 8.43
CA GLU A 55 -12.96 6.20 9.45
C GLU A 55 -12.54 5.18 10.53
N THR A 56 -13.51 4.42 11.05
CA THR A 56 -13.29 3.32 11.99
C THR A 56 -13.59 1.98 11.33
N ILE A 57 -12.65 1.03 11.41
CA ILE A 57 -12.84 -0.33 10.89
C ILE A 57 -13.80 -1.09 11.80
N THR A 58 -14.93 -1.52 11.25
CA THR A 58 -15.93 -2.33 11.94
C THR A 58 -16.09 -3.70 11.26
N ALA A 59 -16.97 -4.56 11.80
CA ALA A 59 -17.31 -5.83 11.17
C ALA A 59 -18.05 -5.66 9.83
N GLU A 60 -18.64 -4.48 9.59
CA GLU A 60 -19.38 -4.16 8.36
C GLU A 60 -18.49 -3.47 7.32
N SER A 61 -17.25 -3.13 7.67
CA SER A 61 -16.34 -2.43 6.78
C SER A 61 -16.02 -3.23 5.53
N GLU A 62 -16.18 -2.58 4.38
CA GLU A 62 -15.84 -3.16 3.09
C GLU A 62 -14.34 -3.02 2.82
N TYR A 63 -13.73 -4.12 2.37
CA TYR A 63 -12.34 -4.15 1.95
C TYR A 63 -12.24 -4.17 0.43
N ILE A 64 -11.67 -3.10 -0.10
CA ILE A 64 -11.51 -2.93 -1.54
C ILE A 64 -10.25 -3.65 -2.00
N LYS A 65 -10.37 -4.42 -3.07
CA LYS A 65 -9.29 -5.23 -3.63
C LYS A 65 -8.84 -4.75 -5.00
N ASP A 66 -9.78 -4.26 -5.79
CA ASP A 66 -9.56 -3.86 -7.16
C ASP A 66 -9.51 -2.34 -7.23
N PHE A 67 -8.37 -1.84 -7.69
CA PHE A 67 -8.12 -0.42 -7.87
C PHE A 67 -7.75 -0.18 -9.33
N LEU A 68 -8.27 0.92 -9.85
CA LEU A 68 -7.94 1.47 -11.14
C LEU A 68 -6.76 2.44 -11.02
N ASN A 69 -6.03 2.63 -12.10
CA ASN A 69 -5.17 3.80 -12.24
C ASN A 69 -6.02 5.06 -12.51
N PRO A 70 -5.51 6.28 -12.26
CA PRO A 70 -6.28 7.52 -12.46
C PRO A 70 -6.79 7.74 -13.90
N ASP A 71 -6.15 7.13 -14.88
CA ASP A 71 -6.44 7.18 -16.32
C ASP A 71 -7.33 6.01 -16.81
N GLU A 72 -7.72 5.09 -15.93
CA GLU A 72 -8.54 3.92 -16.27
C GLU A 72 -10.05 4.13 -15.99
N ILE A 73 -10.47 5.35 -15.68
CA ILE A 73 -11.90 5.68 -15.54
C ILE A 73 -12.46 5.99 -16.93
N ASP A 74 -13.35 5.12 -17.43
CA ASP A 74 -13.92 5.23 -18.80
C ASP A 74 -14.58 6.58 -19.14
N ALA A 75 -15.04 7.33 -18.13
CA ALA A 75 -15.84 8.53 -18.32
C ALA A 75 -15.03 9.84 -18.34
N PHE A 76 -13.84 9.86 -17.74
CA PHE A 76 -13.02 11.05 -17.57
C PHE A 76 -11.60 10.68 -17.16
N ASP A 77 -10.64 11.54 -17.51
CA ASP A 77 -9.27 11.41 -17.05
C ASP A 77 -9.09 12.16 -15.73
N MET A 78 -8.46 11.53 -14.73
CA MET A 78 -8.14 12.16 -13.46
C MET A 78 -6.66 12.53 -13.41
N THR A 79 -6.38 13.80 -13.09
CA THR A 79 -5.02 14.28 -12.83
C THR A 79 -4.84 14.50 -11.35
N ILE A 80 -3.79 13.89 -10.78
CA ILE A 80 -3.43 14.00 -9.38
C ILE A 80 -2.02 14.59 -9.31
N VAL A 81 -1.87 15.72 -8.64
CA VAL A 81 -0.57 16.35 -8.38
C VAL A 81 -0.36 16.42 -6.88
N TRP A 82 0.76 15.89 -6.40
CA TRP A 82 1.17 16.06 -5.02
C TRP A 82 1.64 17.50 -4.80
N ASN A 83 0.79 18.31 -4.17
CA ASN A 83 1.02 19.74 -4.02
C ASN A 83 1.95 20.03 -2.84
N GLU A 84 1.59 19.53 -1.66
CA GLU A 84 2.30 19.87 -0.43
C GLU A 84 2.46 18.66 0.49
N LEU A 85 3.58 18.63 1.20
CA LEU A 85 3.83 17.73 2.32
C LEU A 85 4.17 18.57 3.54
N LYS A 86 3.49 18.32 4.66
CA LYS A 86 3.91 18.78 5.97
C LYS A 86 4.22 17.59 6.85
N HIS A 87 5.44 17.52 7.34
CA HIS A 87 5.83 16.50 8.31
C HIS A 87 5.13 16.77 9.66
N PRO A 88 4.66 15.73 10.36
CA PRO A 88 4.08 15.94 11.67
C PRO A 88 5.14 16.38 12.67
N VAL A 89 4.70 17.14 13.67
CA VAL A 89 5.51 17.62 14.78
C VAL A 89 5.14 16.83 16.03
N GLY A 90 6.13 16.40 16.79
CA GLY A 90 5.94 15.65 18.04
C GLY A 90 7.08 14.69 18.29
N THR A 91 6.99 13.94 19.38
CA THR A 91 7.91 12.85 19.68
C THR A 91 7.13 11.62 20.13
N LEU A 92 7.71 10.44 19.91
CA LEU A 92 7.15 9.15 20.36
C LEU A 92 6.95 9.06 21.89
N ASP A 93 7.61 9.94 22.66
CA ASP A 93 7.58 9.96 24.12
C ASP A 93 6.45 10.88 24.68
N GLU A 94 5.82 11.71 23.83
CA GLU A 94 4.69 12.59 24.16
C GLU A 94 3.34 11.98 23.70
N GLU A 95 2.27 12.80 23.57
CA GLU A 95 0.93 12.37 23.12
C GLU A 95 0.88 11.84 21.67
N GLY A 96 2.01 11.90 20.95
CA GLY A 96 2.17 11.39 19.59
C GLY A 96 2.64 12.47 18.62
N PHE A 97 2.61 12.13 17.34
CA PHE A 97 2.85 13.07 16.24
C PHE A 97 1.56 13.78 15.87
N GLU A 98 1.62 15.07 15.56
CA GLU A 98 0.46 15.87 15.20
C GLU A 98 0.75 16.84 14.04
N ASN A 99 -0.31 17.40 13.45
CA ASN A 99 -0.26 18.44 12.43
C ASN A 99 0.49 18.09 11.13
N GLY A 100 0.67 16.79 10.84
CA GLY A 100 1.19 16.32 9.56
C GLY A 100 0.07 16.17 8.53
N TYR A 101 0.36 16.42 7.26
CA TYR A 101 -0.61 16.22 6.17
C TYR A 101 0.07 16.05 4.81
N TYR A 102 -0.70 15.48 3.89
CA TYR A 102 -0.42 15.50 2.46
C TYR A 102 -1.52 16.28 1.78
N GLU A 103 -1.14 17.11 0.82
CA GLU A 103 -2.06 17.91 0.03
C GLU A 103 -1.93 17.56 -1.45
N PHE A 104 -3.07 17.34 -2.09
CA PHE A 104 -3.16 16.98 -3.49
C PHE A 104 -4.03 17.98 -4.26
N LEU A 105 -3.56 18.38 -5.44
CA LEU A 105 -4.40 19.03 -6.43
C LEU A 105 -4.98 17.93 -7.32
N ILE A 106 -6.30 17.74 -7.24
CA ILE A 106 -6.99 16.68 -7.98
C ILE A 106 -7.99 17.31 -8.94
N THR A 107 -7.80 17.10 -10.24
CA THR A 107 -8.70 17.60 -11.29
C THR A 107 -9.18 16.45 -12.15
N TYR A 108 -10.26 16.67 -12.88
CA TYR A 108 -10.74 15.72 -13.88
C TYR A 108 -11.16 16.44 -15.15
N GLU A 109 -11.05 15.73 -16.28
CA GLU A 109 -11.51 16.17 -17.59
C GLU A 109 -12.43 15.10 -18.18
N ALA A 110 -13.71 15.44 -18.37
CA ALA A 110 -14.69 14.52 -18.92
C ALA A 110 -14.43 14.23 -20.39
N HIS A 111 -14.52 12.96 -20.79
CA HIS A 111 -14.41 12.59 -22.20
C HIS A 111 -15.64 13.05 -22.98
N GLU A 112 -15.47 13.34 -24.27
CA GLU A 112 -16.50 13.99 -25.13
C GLU A 112 -17.87 13.28 -25.14
N ASN A 113 -17.90 11.96 -24.95
CA ASN A 113 -19.12 11.16 -25.01
C ASN A 113 -19.89 11.08 -23.67
N PHE A 114 -19.35 11.67 -22.59
CA PHE A 114 -19.92 11.56 -21.26
C PHE A 114 -20.29 12.93 -20.70
N THR A 115 -21.49 13.02 -20.12
CA THR A 115 -21.88 14.16 -19.28
C THR A 115 -21.73 13.75 -17.83
N VAL A 116 -20.56 14.04 -17.27
CA VAL A 116 -20.18 13.73 -15.89
C VAL A 116 -20.68 14.85 -14.96
N LYS A 117 -21.30 14.47 -13.84
CA LYS A 117 -21.78 15.37 -12.79
C LYS A 117 -21.38 14.85 -11.41
N ASN A 118 -21.35 15.76 -10.43
CA ASN A 118 -21.24 15.44 -9.00
C ASN A 118 -20.06 14.52 -8.65
N VAL A 119 -18.89 14.74 -9.26
CA VAL A 119 -17.70 13.97 -8.91
C VAL A 119 -17.28 14.30 -7.48
N THR A 120 -17.29 13.30 -6.61
CA THR A 120 -16.93 13.40 -5.19
C THR A 120 -15.93 12.32 -4.86
N ILE A 121 -14.87 12.69 -4.15
CA ILE A 121 -13.80 11.76 -3.78
C ILE A 121 -13.66 11.66 -2.27
N VAL A 122 -13.32 10.47 -1.78
CA VAL A 122 -12.89 10.25 -0.40
C VAL A 122 -11.46 9.72 -0.45
N PRO A 123 -10.47 10.49 0.01
CA PRO A 123 -9.08 10.07 -0.03
C PRO A 123 -8.70 9.26 1.20
N VAL A 124 -7.80 8.29 1.02
CA VAL A 124 -7.20 7.49 2.09
C VAL A 124 -5.70 7.39 1.82
N LEU A 125 -4.89 7.73 2.81
CA LEU A 125 -3.46 7.45 2.79
C LEU A 125 -3.20 6.18 3.59
N GLN A 126 -2.45 5.24 3.02
CA GLN A 126 -2.14 3.98 3.70
C GLN A 126 -0.78 3.43 3.26
N THR A 127 -0.04 2.81 4.20
CA THR A 127 1.25 2.16 3.89
C THR A 127 1.12 0.64 3.75
N ASP A 128 1.90 0.05 2.85
CA ASP A 128 1.83 -1.39 2.53
C ASP A 128 2.42 -2.34 3.60
N TRP A 129 3.28 -1.83 4.49
CA TRP A 129 4.08 -2.68 5.41
C TRP A 129 3.82 -2.43 6.89
N LYS A 130 3.10 -1.36 7.23
CA LYS A 130 2.68 -1.05 8.59
C LYS A 130 1.24 -0.55 8.55
N ASN A 131 0.50 -0.74 9.63
CA ASN A 131 -0.86 -0.25 9.75
C ASN A 131 -0.87 1.26 10.06
N LEU A 132 -0.37 2.05 9.11
CA LEU A 132 -0.46 3.51 9.09
C LEU A 132 -1.48 3.87 8.05
N ARG A 133 -2.59 4.45 8.49
CA ARG A 133 -3.74 4.74 7.66
C ARG A 133 -4.42 6.02 8.14
N SER A 134 -4.77 6.88 7.21
CA SER A 134 -5.61 8.04 7.48
C SER A 134 -6.67 8.22 6.39
N VAL A 135 -7.88 8.53 6.82
CA VAL A 135 -9.02 8.80 5.93
C VAL A 135 -9.26 10.30 5.92
N GLY A 136 -9.26 10.90 4.74
CA GLY A 136 -9.61 12.30 4.58
C GLY A 136 -11.11 12.51 4.42
N VAL A 137 -11.50 13.77 4.40
CA VAL A 137 -12.91 14.19 4.26
C VAL A 137 -13.35 14.06 2.80
N PRO A 138 -14.63 13.72 2.53
CA PRO A 138 -15.16 13.76 1.17
C PRO A 138 -15.06 15.15 0.53
N VAL A 139 -14.56 15.23 -0.70
CA VAL A 139 -14.41 16.48 -1.46
C VAL A 139 -15.10 16.38 -2.81
N SER A 140 -15.98 17.33 -3.13
CA SER A 140 -16.58 17.43 -4.47
C SER A 140 -15.66 18.18 -5.42
N LEU A 141 -15.32 17.54 -6.54
CA LEU A 141 -14.49 18.12 -7.58
C LEU A 141 -15.33 19.05 -8.46
N THR A 142 -15.24 20.37 -8.20
CA THR A 142 -15.94 21.39 -9.00
C THR A 142 -15.02 22.48 -9.53
N ASN A 143 -14.04 22.94 -8.72
CA ASN A 143 -13.04 23.94 -9.11
C ASN A 143 -11.69 23.57 -8.46
N THR A 144 -10.74 23.05 -9.26
CA THR A 144 -9.35 22.71 -8.87
C THR A 144 -9.16 22.38 -7.39
N PRO A 145 -9.88 21.38 -6.86
CA PRO A 145 -9.97 21.17 -5.43
C PRO A 145 -8.62 20.75 -4.87
N ILE A 146 -8.21 21.49 -3.85
CA ILE A 146 -7.15 21.10 -2.95
C ILE A 146 -7.74 20.06 -2.00
N VAL A 147 -7.09 18.91 -1.93
CA VAL A 147 -7.47 17.79 -1.07
C VAL A 147 -6.38 17.55 -0.06
N THR A 148 -6.67 17.93 1.18
CA THR A 148 -5.76 17.74 2.32
C THR A 148 -6.16 16.49 3.09
N VAL A 149 -5.19 15.62 3.34
CA VAL A 149 -5.37 14.43 4.17
C VAL A 149 -4.39 14.52 5.33
N LEU A 150 -4.92 14.59 6.55
CA LEU A 150 -4.09 14.56 7.76
C LEU A 150 -3.33 13.23 7.79
N PHE A 151 -2.05 13.26 8.11
CA PHE A 151 -1.22 12.07 8.23
C PHE A 151 -0.19 12.30 9.31
N ASN A 152 -0.58 11.94 10.53
CA ASN A 152 0.16 12.21 11.76
C ASN A 152 1.12 11.07 12.09
N ASP A 153 1.79 10.52 11.09
CA ASP A 153 2.78 9.46 11.26
C ASP A 153 4.12 9.93 10.67
N GLU A 154 5.20 9.77 11.44
CA GLU A 154 6.54 10.07 10.97
C GLU A 154 7.01 8.99 9.99
N LEU A 155 7.45 9.42 8.80
CA LEU A 155 8.10 8.61 7.77
C LEU A 155 9.45 9.25 7.43
N PRO A 156 10.48 8.47 7.05
CA PRO A 156 10.45 7.04 6.74
C PRO A 156 10.54 6.12 7.97
N ILE A 157 9.96 4.93 7.88
CA ILE A 157 10.05 3.87 8.90
C ILE A 157 10.62 2.57 8.35
N LYS A 158 11.15 1.73 9.24
CA LYS A 158 11.69 0.40 8.90
C LYS A 158 10.97 -0.70 9.68
N PRO A 159 9.79 -1.15 9.24
CA PRO A 159 8.99 -2.14 9.98
C PRO A 159 9.63 -3.53 10.01
N LEU A 160 10.45 -3.86 9.01
CA LEU A 160 11.18 -5.13 8.89
C LEU A 160 12.61 -4.85 8.41
N LEU A 161 13.50 -5.82 8.61
CA LEU A 161 14.86 -5.76 8.07
C LEU A 161 14.78 -5.55 6.54
N PHE A 162 15.60 -4.66 5.96
CA PHE A 162 15.61 -4.36 4.52
C PHE A 162 14.33 -3.75 3.93
N VAL A 163 13.26 -3.52 4.71
CA VAL A 163 12.05 -2.82 4.25
C VAL A 163 12.09 -1.40 4.80
N THR A 164 12.03 -0.41 3.91
CA THR A 164 11.88 1.00 4.28
C THR A 164 10.61 1.51 3.62
N VAL A 165 9.72 2.11 4.43
CA VAL A 165 8.53 2.80 3.95
C VAL A 165 8.81 4.29 4.05
N SER A 166 8.96 4.95 2.92
CA SER A 166 9.19 6.39 2.82
C SER A 166 7.92 7.20 2.72
N GLU A 167 6.87 6.62 2.14
CA GLU A 167 5.63 7.32 1.82
C GLU A 167 4.43 6.37 1.82
N PRO A 168 3.22 6.88 2.03
CA PRO A 168 1.99 6.13 1.84
C PRO A 168 1.58 6.07 0.36
N HIS A 169 0.64 5.18 0.05
CA HIS A 169 -0.15 5.24 -1.17
C HIS A 169 -1.39 6.10 -0.96
N LEU A 170 -1.80 6.83 -1.98
CA LEU A 170 -3.08 7.53 -2.02
C LEU A 170 -4.12 6.62 -2.68
N TYR A 171 -5.20 6.34 -1.97
CA TYR A 171 -6.37 5.64 -2.47
C TYR A 171 -7.54 6.62 -2.52
N LEU A 172 -8.34 6.59 -3.58
CA LEU A 172 -9.51 7.44 -3.75
C LEU A 172 -10.74 6.58 -3.99
N MET A 173 -11.80 6.81 -3.22
CA MET A 173 -13.14 6.36 -3.59
C MET A 173 -13.79 7.49 -4.38
N VAL A 174 -13.99 7.28 -5.68
CA VAL A 174 -14.50 8.26 -6.63
C VAL A 174 -15.96 7.94 -6.94
N GLN A 175 -16.85 8.80 -6.51
CA GLN A 175 -18.28 8.74 -6.79
C GLN A 175 -18.62 9.78 -7.83
N TYR A 176 -19.32 9.40 -8.90
CA TYR A 176 -19.74 10.34 -9.94
C TYR A 176 -21.05 9.91 -10.58
N THR A 177 -21.72 10.85 -11.23
CA THR A 177 -22.98 10.63 -11.91
C THR A 177 -22.82 10.84 -13.41
N LEU A 178 -23.35 9.93 -14.22
CA LEU A 178 -23.45 10.08 -15.68
C LEU A 178 -24.90 10.33 -16.08
N THR A 179 -25.11 11.30 -16.98
CA THR A 179 -26.41 11.47 -17.63
C THR A 179 -26.45 10.66 -18.92
N THR A 180 -27.34 9.66 -18.99
CA THR A 180 -27.58 8.87 -20.20
C THR A 180 -29.08 8.80 -20.49
N GLY A 181 -29.48 9.16 -21.72
CA GLY A 181 -30.90 9.17 -22.11
C GLY A 181 -31.80 10.08 -21.24
N GLY A 182 -31.23 11.12 -20.63
CA GLY A 182 -31.94 12.03 -19.70
C GLY A 182 -32.11 11.50 -18.27
N GLN A 183 -31.54 10.34 -17.94
CA GLN A 183 -31.48 9.81 -16.58
C GLN A 183 -30.08 9.92 -16.01
N ASP A 184 -30.00 10.24 -14.71
CA ASP A 184 -28.76 10.35 -13.96
C ASP A 184 -28.48 9.02 -13.24
N VAL A 185 -27.33 8.40 -13.50
CA VAL A 185 -26.90 7.13 -12.91
C VAL A 185 -25.58 7.34 -12.16
N SER A 186 -25.52 6.92 -10.90
CA SER A 186 -24.33 7.06 -10.05
C SER A 186 -23.44 5.82 -10.10
N PHE A 187 -22.14 6.06 -10.14
CA PHE A 187 -21.08 5.06 -10.16
C PHE A 187 -20.09 5.32 -9.03
N ILE A 188 -19.50 4.25 -8.52
CA ILE A 188 -18.39 4.29 -7.57
C ILE A 188 -17.22 3.53 -8.20
N LYS A 189 -16.05 4.15 -8.18
CA LYS A 189 -14.78 3.57 -8.63
C LYS A 189 -13.73 3.80 -7.57
N TYR A 190 -12.74 2.93 -7.52
CA TYR A 190 -11.63 3.03 -6.58
C TYR A 190 -10.34 3.21 -7.37
N VAL A 191 -9.58 4.24 -7.02
CA VAL A 191 -8.32 4.58 -7.70
C VAL A 191 -7.17 4.40 -6.71
N GLN A 192 -6.07 3.84 -7.17
CA GLN A 192 -4.80 3.81 -6.45
C GLN A 192 -3.79 4.71 -7.16
N PHE A 193 -3.15 5.59 -6.41
CA PHE A 193 -2.08 6.45 -6.87
C PHE A 193 -0.85 6.26 -5.97
N SER A 194 0.27 5.85 -6.58
CA SER A 194 1.52 5.67 -5.85
C SER A 194 2.28 6.99 -5.78
N LEU A 195 2.70 7.36 -4.58
CA LEU A 195 3.61 8.49 -4.38
C LEU A 195 5.07 8.12 -4.64
N LYS A 196 5.33 6.85 -4.97
CA LYS A 196 6.67 6.35 -5.20
C LYS A 196 7.33 7.06 -6.37
N ASP A 197 8.57 7.49 -6.15
CA ASP A 197 9.43 8.13 -7.14
C ASP A 197 8.88 9.49 -7.63
N ILE A 198 7.91 10.09 -6.93
CA ILE A 198 7.44 11.46 -7.13
C ILE A 198 7.69 12.32 -5.90
N ASN A 199 7.72 13.65 -6.08
CA ASN A 199 7.95 14.60 -4.97
C ASN A 199 6.80 15.60 -4.91
N PRO A 200 6.46 16.11 -3.71
CA PRO A 200 5.54 17.23 -3.58
C PRO A 200 6.13 18.48 -4.25
N LEU A 201 5.25 19.37 -4.72
CA LEU A 201 5.66 20.69 -5.20
C LEU A 201 6.22 21.58 -4.08
N ASN A 202 5.74 21.41 -2.86
CA ASN A 202 6.18 22.15 -1.68
C ASN A 202 6.35 21.23 -0.45
N VAL A 203 7.35 21.51 0.38
CA VAL A 203 7.53 20.85 1.69
C VAL A 203 7.51 21.92 2.77
N VAL A 204 6.55 21.81 3.67
CA VAL A 204 6.33 22.75 4.78
C VAL A 204 6.84 22.13 6.08
N ASN A 205 7.45 22.97 6.90
CA ASN A 205 7.94 22.62 8.23
C ASN A 205 6.85 22.82 9.29
#